data_AF-A0A520A2C7-F1
#
_entry.id   AF-A0A520A2C7-F1
#
_cell.length_a   1.000
_cell.length_b   1.000
_cell.length_c   1.000
_cell.angle_alpha   90.00
_cell.angle_beta   90.00
_cell.angle_gamma   90.00
#
_symmetry.space_group_name_H-M   'P 1'
#
loop_
_entity.id
_entity.type
_entity.pdbx_description
1 polymer ?
#
loop_
_entity_poly.entity_id
_entity_poly.type
_entity_poly.pdbx_seq_one_letter_code
_entity_poly.pdbx_strand_id
1 'polypeptide(L)'
;MKNLFLFAIALLFSFSASSQILKPVKWSYVSKKISKNEAIVVIKATIDEGWHLYSQNMADGGPVKTTFTFAPSKTYSLVGKTIEPKPVTKFEKTFDMNVSYFEKT
;
A
#
# COMPACT_ATOMS: atom_id res chain seq x y z
N MET A 1 -7.68 30.00 -42.49
CA MET A 1 -6.57 29.06 -42.20
C MET A 1 -5.97 29.23 -40.80
N LYS A 2 -5.72 30.45 -40.32
CA LYS A 2 -5.20 30.72 -38.95
C LYS A 2 -6.02 30.04 -37.82
N ASN A 3 -7.34 30.03 -37.95
CA ASN A 3 -8.23 29.42 -36.95
C ASN A 3 -8.16 27.88 -36.97
N LEU A 4 -7.90 27.28 -38.13
CA LEU A 4 -7.72 25.82 -38.27
C LEU A 4 -6.36 25.37 -37.70
N PHE A 5 -5.33 26.21 -37.88
CA PHE A 5 -4.01 26.00 -37.28
C PHE A 5 -4.05 26.09 -35.74
N LEU A 6 -4.75 27.09 -35.19
CA LEU A 6 -4.97 27.21 -33.74
C LEU A 6 -5.75 26.03 -33.17
N PHE A 7 -6.76 25.53 -33.90
CA PHE A 7 -7.52 24.35 -33.51
C PHE A 7 -6.66 23.08 -33.51
N ALA A 8 -5.82 22.88 -34.54
CA ALA A 8 -4.91 21.74 -34.61
C ALA A 8 -3.88 21.75 -33.45
N ILE A 9 -3.37 22.93 -33.09
CA ILE A 9 -2.47 23.08 -31.93
C ILE A 9 -3.20 22.74 -30.63
N ALA A 10 -4.42 23.23 -30.41
CA ALA A 10 -5.20 22.91 -29.22
C ALA A 10 -5.50 21.40 -29.11
N LEU A 11 -5.74 20.73 -30.25
CA LEU A 11 -5.97 19.29 -30.30
C LEU A 11 -4.72 18.49 -29.88
N LEU A 12 -3.52 18.92 -30.30
CA LEU A 12 -2.26 18.29 -29.90
C LEU A 12 -2.00 18.38 -28.39
N PHE A 13 -2.38 19.48 -27.73
CA PHE A 13 -2.26 19.61 -26.27
C PHE A 13 -3.23 18.72 -25.49
N SER A 14 -4.34 18.31 -26.10
CA SER A 14 -5.35 17.46 -25.45
C SER A 14 -4.88 16.01 -25.27
N PHE A 15 -3.88 15.55 -26.03
CA PHE A 15 -3.30 14.22 -25.91
C PHE A 15 -2.28 14.06 -24.77
N SER A 16 -1.90 15.14 -24.09
CA SER A 16 -0.90 15.12 -23.01
C SER A 16 -1.49 14.87 -21.61
N ALA A 17 -2.81 14.65 -21.50
CA ALA A 17 -3.45 14.36 -20.23
C ALA A 17 -3.29 12.88 -19.84
N SER A 18 -2.60 12.61 -18.73
CA SER A 18 -2.43 11.28 -18.17
C SER A 18 -3.35 11.07 -16.97
N SER A 19 -4.30 10.12 -17.06
CA SER A 19 -5.16 9.68 -15.96
C SER A 19 -4.84 8.24 -15.57
N GLN A 20 -3.63 8.01 -15.08
CA GLN A 20 -3.21 6.69 -14.60
C GLN A 20 -3.65 6.44 -13.16
N ILE A 21 -4.03 5.20 -12.87
CA ILE A 21 -4.27 4.76 -11.49
C ILE A 21 -2.96 4.87 -10.73
N LEU A 22 -2.96 5.66 -9.66
CA LEU A 22 -1.80 5.78 -8.77
C LEU A 22 -1.57 4.45 -8.03
N LYS A 23 -0.31 4.05 -7.93
CA LYS A 23 0.14 2.88 -7.16
C LYS A 23 1.10 3.34 -6.06
N PRO A 24 0.59 4.05 -5.04
CA PRO A 24 1.41 4.74 -4.05
C PRO A 24 2.06 3.81 -3.03
N VAL A 25 1.54 2.58 -2.89
CA VAL A 25 2.14 1.55 -2.04
C VAL A 25 2.72 0.47 -2.93
N LYS A 26 4.04 0.36 -2.94
CA LYS A 26 4.81 -0.64 -3.69
C LYS A 26 5.27 -1.73 -2.73
N TRP A 27 5.01 -2.98 -3.07
CA TRP A 27 5.34 -4.12 -2.22
C TRP A 27 6.55 -4.88 -2.76
N SER A 28 7.42 -5.32 -1.86
CA SER A 28 8.49 -6.29 -2.13
C SER A 28 8.56 -7.30 -1.00
N TYR A 29 9.24 -8.43 -1.23
CA TYR A 29 9.42 -9.45 -0.22
C TYR A 29 10.81 -10.06 -0.30
N VAL A 30 11.32 -10.50 0.84
CA VAL A 30 12.59 -11.24 0.98
C VAL A 30 12.35 -12.38 1.96
N SER A 31 12.96 -13.53 1.70
CA SER A 31 13.03 -14.62 2.69
C SER A 31 14.45 -14.72 3.25
N LYS A 32 14.55 -14.91 4.57
CA LYS A 32 15.81 -15.15 5.27
C LYS A 32 15.71 -16.49 5.99
N LYS A 33 16.50 -17.47 5.54
CA LYS A 33 16.64 -18.75 6.22
C LYS A 33 17.21 -18.54 7.62
N ILE A 34 16.60 -19.15 8.64
CA ILE A 34 17.04 -19.06 10.04
C ILE A 34 17.47 -20.43 10.60
N SER A 35 17.02 -21.52 9.98
CA SER A 35 17.43 -22.89 10.33
C SER A 35 17.31 -23.80 9.10
N LYS A 36 17.58 -25.11 9.24
CA LYS A 36 17.48 -26.06 8.12
C LYS A 36 16.10 -26.03 7.43
N ASN A 37 15.04 -25.86 8.22
CA ASN A 37 13.64 -25.99 7.80
C ASN A 37 12.79 -24.72 8.05
N GLU A 38 13.39 -23.61 8.49
CA GLU A 38 12.64 -22.38 8.80
C GLU A 38 13.25 -21.17 8.10
N ALA A 39 12.36 -20.26 7.71
CA ALA A 39 12.72 -18.97 7.16
C ALA A 39 11.74 -17.90 7.66
N ILE A 40 12.25 -16.68 7.81
CA ILE A 40 11.44 -15.48 8.03
C ILE A 40 11.16 -14.85 6.67
N VAL A 41 9.90 -14.55 6.39
CA VAL A 41 9.49 -13.76 5.23
C VAL A 41 9.28 -12.32 5.68
N VAL A 42 10.05 -11.40 5.10
CA VAL A 42 9.90 -9.96 5.29
C VAL A 42 9.13 -9.40 4.11
N ILE A 43 7.97 -8.82 4.36
CA ILE A 43 7.13 -8.16 3.36
C ILE A 43 7.25 -6.66 3.59
N LYS A 44 7.82 -5.94 2.62
CA LYS A 44 8.12 -4.51 2.73
C LYS A 44 7.15 -3.71 1.87
N ALA A 45 6.46 -2.75 2.50
CA ALA A 45 5.76 -1.68 1.82
C ALA A 45 6.70 -0.47 1.67
N THR A 46 6.81 0.06 0.46
CA THR A 46 7.36 1.39 0.18
C THR A 46 6.19 2.30 -0.14
N ILE A 47 5.98 3.32 0.69
CA ILE A 47 4.82 4.21 0.65
C ILE A 47 5.28 5.56 0.07
N ASP A 48 4.64 6.00 -1.00
CA ASP A 48 4.87 7.32 -1.60
C ASP A 48 4.37 8.41 -0.62
N GLU A 49 4.94 9.62 -0.70
CA GLU A 49 4.65 10.69 0.24
C GLU A 49 3.17 11.15 0.21
N GLY A 50 2.63 11.47 1.39
CA GLY A 50 1.21 11.86 1.54
C GLY A 50 0.24 10.68 1.55
N TRP A 51 0.72 9.44 1.47
CA TRP A 51 -0.10 8.24 1.58
C TRP A 51 0.10 7.53 2.92
N HIS A 52 -0.97 6.84 3.35
CA HIS A 52 -0.99 6.05 4.56
C HIS A 52 -1.34 4.59 4.24
N LEU A 53 -0.72 3.66 4.96
CA LEU A 53 -1.08 2.25 4.97
C LEU A 53 -1.62 1.90 6.36
N TYR A 54 -2.88 1.52 6.45
CA TYR A 54 -3.51 1.22 7.74
C TYR A 54 -2.96 -0.05 8.38
N SER A 55 -2.83 -0.01 9.71
CA SER A 55 -2.36 -1.11 10.55
C SER A 55 -3.22 -2.38 10.39
N GLN A 56 -2.59 -3.53 10.59
CA GLN A 56 -3.26 -4.83 10.69
C GLN A 56 -4.04 -4.97 12.00
N ASN A 57 -3.65 -4.19 13.03
CA ASN A 57 -4.12 -4.30 14.41
C ASN A 57 -4.87 -3.03 14.84
N MET A 58 -6.13 -2.94 14.45
CA MET A 58 -7.02 -1.84 14.81
C MET A 58 -8.43 -2.37 15.13
N ALA A 59 -9.15 -1.66 15.99
CA ALA A 59 -10.55 -1.96 16.26
C ALA A 59 -11.39 -1.84 14.98
N ASP A 60 -12.52 -2.55 14.94
CA ASP A 60 -13.47 -2.43 13.85
C ASP A 60 -14.22 -1.09 13.91
N GLY A 61 -14.81 -0.67 12.79
CA GLY A 61 -15.49 0.63 12.65
C GLY A 61 -14.65 1.72 11.95
N GLY A 62 -13.36 1.46 11.77
CA GLY A 62 -12.43 2.35 11.07
C GLY A 62 -12.18 1.96 9.61
N PRO A 63 -11.08 2.46 9.01
CA PRO A 63 -10.70 2.11 7.65
C PRO A 63 -10.29 0.64 7.51
N VAL A 64 -10.23 0.17 6.26
CA VAL A 64 -9.88 -1.22 5.95
C VAL A 64 -8.44 -1.52 6.37
N LYS A 65 -8.30 -2.49 7.27
CA LYS A 65 -7.01 -2.97 7.79
C LYS A 65 -6.21 -3.69 6.71
N THR A 66 -4.89 -3.49 6.70
CA THR A 66 -4.00 -4.30 5.88
C THR A 66 -4.11 -5.77 6.31
N THR A 67 -4.30 -6.67 5.35
CA THR A 67 -4.45 -8.11 5.63
C THR A 67 -3.53 -8.90 4.73
N PHE A 68 -2.86 -9.91 5.28
CA PHE A 68 -2.03 -10.85 4.54
C PHE A 68 -2.67 -12.24 4.56
N THR A 69 -2.85 -12.82 3.37
CA THR A 69 -3.36 -14.18 3.19
C THR A 69 -2.33 -15.03 2.47
N PHE A 70 -2.06 -16.22 2.99
CA PHE A 70 -1.12 -17.16 2.38
C PHE A 70 -1.90 -18.38 1.89
N ALA A 71 -1.68 -18.76 0.62
CA ALA A 71 -2.39 -19.89 0.01
C ALA A 71 -1.95 -21.21 0.66
N PRO A 72 -2.87 -22.05 1.17
CA PRO A 72 -2.53 -23.32 1.80
C PRO A 72 -1.62 -24.19 0.92
N SER A 73 -0.59 -24.80 1.51
CA SER A 73 0.35 -25.67 0.78
C SER A 73 0.83 -26.82 1.66
N LYS A 74 1.18 -27.96 1.05
CA LYS A 74 1.87 -29.07 1.71
C LYS A 74 3.37 -28.82 1.90
N THR A 75 3.92 -27.79 1.25
CA THR A 75 5.38 -27.51 1.21
C THR A 75 5.86 -26.59 2.33
N TYR A 76 4.94 -25.96 3.07
CA TYR A 76 5.27 -25.10 4.20
C TYR A 76 4.13 -25.06 5.22
N SER A 77 4.46 -24.67 6.45
CA SER A 77 3.50 -24.33 7.49
C SER A 77 3.78 -22.92 7.99
N LEU A 78 2.74 -22.11 8.22
CA LEU A 78 2.91 -20.80 8.84
C LEU A 78 3.22 -20.97 10.32
N VAL A 79 4.22 -20.22 10.80
CA VAL A 79 4.55 -20.14 12.22
C VAL A 79 4.09 -18.78 12.73
N GLY A 80 3.04 -18.77 13.57
CA GLY A 80 2.50 -17.55 14.15
C GLY A 80 1.69 -16.67 13.16
N LYS A 81 1.50 -15.40 13.54
CA LYS A 81 0.82 -14.37 12.75
C LYS A 81 1.84 -13.41 12.14
N THR A 82 1.42 -12.64 11.13
CA THR A 82 2.21 -11.50 10.65
C THR A 82 2.42 -10.49 11.78
N ILE A 83 3.61 -9.88 11.77
CA ILE A 83 3.97 -8.79 12.68
C ILE A 83 4.17 -7.52 11.87
N GLU A 84 3.92 -6.38 12.50
CA GLU A 84 4.10 -5.06 11.92
C GLU A 84 4.94 -4.18 12.85
N PRO A 85 5.64 -3.15 12.33
CA PRO A 85 6.34 -2.20 13.17
C PRO A 85 5.35 -1.36 13.99
N LYS A 86 5.88 -0.53 14.91
CA LYS A 86 5.04 0.39 15.69
C LYS A 86 4.38 1.42 14.77
N PRO A 87 3.03 1.52 14.72
CA PRO A 87 2.35 2.48 13.87
C PRO A 87 2.30 3.87 14.50
N VAL A 88 2.05 4.89 13.67
CA VAL A 88 1.54 6.19 14.12
C VAL A 88 0.06 6.00 14.44
N THR A 89 -0.42 6.59 15.54
CA THR A 89 -1.83 6.53 15.93
C THR A 89 -2.38 7.92 16.13
N LYS A 90 -3.53 8.20 15.52
CA LYS A 90 -4.17 9.51 15.58
C LYS A 90 -5.69 9.34 15.66
N PHE A 91 -6.35 10.19 16.44
CA PHE A 91 -7.80 10.25 16.45
C PHE A 91 -8.31 10.81 15.12
N GLU A 92 -9.14 10.05 14.41
CA GLU A 92 -9.79 10.47 13.17
C GLU A 92 -11.27 10.70 13.40
N LYS A 93 -11.69 11.97 13.31
CA LYS A 93 -13.08 12.39 13.51
C LYS A 93 -14.07 11.71 12.56
N THR A 94 -13.64 11.37 11.34
CA THR A 94 -14.50 10.69 10.34
C THR A 94 -14.95 9.32 10.81
N PHE A 95 -14.07 8.61 11.52
CA PHE A 95 -14.36 7.28 12.06
C PHE A 95 -14.69 7.31 13.56
N ASP A 96 -14.63 8.50 14.18
CA ASP A 96 -14.81 8.72 15.62
C ASP A 96 -13.97 7.80 16.50
N MET A 97 -12.74 7.49 16.05
CA MET A 97 -11.85 6.54 16.73
C MET A 97 -10.38 6.84 16.48
N ASN A 98 -9.52 6.19 17.26
CA ASN A 98 -8.08 6.16 16.97
C ASN A 98 -7.80 5.25 15.78
N VAL A 99 -7.17 5.82 14.75
CA VAL A 99 -6.71 5.12 13.56
C VAL A 99 -5.19 4.99 13.62
N SER A 100 -4.71 3.78 13.37
CA SER A 100 -3.29 3.46 13.34
C SER A 100 -2.83 3.19 11.90
N TYR A 101 -1.73 3.83 11.49
CA TYR A 101 -1.21 3.73 10.13
C TYR A 101 0.31 3.88 10.05
N PHE A 102 0.84 3.54 8.89
CA PHE A 102 2.22 3.73 8.48
C PHE A 102 2.28 4.74 7.34
N GLU A 103 3.34 5.52 7.31
CA GLU A 103 3.62 6.48 6.24
C GLU A 103 5.10 6.47 5.92
N LYS A 104 5.50 7.20 4.88
CA LYS A 104 6.91 7.38 4.54
C LYS A 104 7.63 8.07 5.71
N THR A 105 8.51 7.33 6.39
CA THR A 105 9.54 7.85 7.28
C THR A 105 10.92 7.60 6.69
#